data_AF-A0A9E5ALH9-F1
#
_entry.id   AF-A0A9E5ALH9-F1
#
_cell.length_a   1.000
_cell.length_b   1.000
_cell.length_c   1.000
_cell.angle_alpha   90.00
_cell.angle_beta   90.00
_cell.angle_gamma   90.00
#
_symmetry.space_group_name_H-M   'P 1'
#
loop_
_entity.id
_entity.type
_entity.pdbx_description
1 polymer ?
#
loop_
_entity_poly.entity_id
_entity_poly.type
_entity_poly.pdbx_seq_one_letter_code
_entity_poly.pdbx_strand_id
1 'polypeptide(L)'
;MLATALPPSTRAALAPPATIPDFSSLWQATAASLVPRGGSAAADAALCYLLAEISQKVGKRWLQGDRQPPLVWTDEPPTLSSWQHYAWNLLATRHLYRVEAHVAAVLCRWRRGEVDIRVTQHPPRVAAMLASQAQGFRWLTLLPPGADCGQQASPFEFALHDLCHAAHYFDPAHHVAQRGFFTALARATTTTGWLPWCARMGPPFAGELDHVAADMNGSALFLWTALRKKITNAAKGYATDPVLAVRELTRWLAMPATVAEAALQFSVHRDADADQAQLQARVLLAWFCQIGSDSAAKGDNAGDADSG
;
A
#
# COMPACT_ATOMS: atom_id res chain seq x y z
N MET A 1 -25.06 -17.02 -3.49
CA MET A 1 -25.05 -16.55 -4.90
C MET A 1 -23.82 -17.12 -5.58
N LEU A 2 -24.00 -18.10 -6.46
CA LEU A 2 -22.90 -18.70 -7.22
C LEU A 2 -22.51 -17.71 -8.33
N ALA A 3 -21.30 -17.16 -8.26
CA ALA A 3 -20.75 -16.36 -9.34
C ALA A 3 -20.54 -17.28 -10.55
N THR A 4 -21.36 -17.12 -11.57
CA THR A 4 -21.15 -17.73 -12.89
C THR A 4 -19.82 -17.24 -13.43
N ALA A 5 -18.84 -18.16 -13.54
CA ALA A 5 -17.57 -17.87 -14.20
C ALA A 5 -17.86 -17.45 -15.65
N LEU A 6 -17.52 -16.20 -15.99
CA LEU A 6 -17.55 -15.74 -17.37
C LEU A 6 -16.63 -16.66 -18.20
N PRO A 7 -17.05 -17.09 -19.40
CA PRO A 7 -16.18 -17.88 -20.27
C PRO A 7 -14.89 -17.10 -20.53
N PRO A 8 -13.72 -17.79 -20.60
CA PRO A 8 -12.46 -17.13 -20.89
C PRO A 8 -12.60 -16.41 -22.22
N SER A 9 -12.66 -15.08 -22.16
CA SER A 9 -12.55 -14.23 -23.34
C SER A 9 -11.23 -14.62 -24.01
N THR A 10 -11.31 -15.27 -25.16
CA THR A 10 -10.18 -15.47 -26.07
C THR A 10 -9.82 -14.10 -26.64
N ARG A 11 -9.24 -13.22 -25.80
CA ARG A 11 -8.56 -12.03 -26.30
C ARG A 11 -7.40 -12.54 -27.12
N ALA A 12 -7.53 -12.44 -28.45
CA ALA A 12 -6.45 -12.72 -29.37
C ALA A 12 -5.22 -11.95 -28.89
N ALA A 13 -4.09 -12.65 -28.73
CA ALA A 13 -2.84 -12.02 -28.39
C ALA A 13 -2.58 -10.93 -29.43
N LEU A 14 -2.59 -9.67 -29.01
CA LEU A 14 -2.32 -8.57 -29.91
C LEU A 14 -0.92 -8.74 -30.46
N ALA A 15 -0.82 -8.72 -31.79
CA ALA A 15 0.47 -8.72 -32.46
C ALA A 15 1.29 -7.56 -31.89
N PRO A 16 2.56 -7.78 -31.52
CA PRO A 16 3.41 -6.69 -31.05
C PRO A 16 3.45 -5.61 -32.14
N PRO A 17 3.52 -4.31 -31.75
CA PRO A 17 3.71 -3.25 -32.71
C PRO A 17 5.00 -3.51 -33.49
N ALA A 18 5.04 -3.04 -34.75
CA ALA A 18 6.21 -3.19 -35.61
C ALA A 18 7.50 -2.66 -34.97
N THR A 19 7.38 -1.68 -34.07
CA THR A 19 8.44 -1.15 -33.23
C THR A 19 7.99 -1.10 -31.77
N ILE A 20 8.85 -1.59 -30.87
CA ILE A 20 8.64 -1.42 -29.42
C ILE A 20 8.76 0.08 -29.13
N PRO A 21 7.79 0.69 -28.43
CA PRO A 21 7.87 2.10 -28.05
C PRO A 21 9.12 2.38 -27.23
N ASP A 22 9.73 3.55 -27.44
CA ASP A 22 10.75 4.06 -26.54
C ASP A 22 10.10 4.56 -25.25
N PHE A 23 10.00 3.67 -24.27
CA PHE A 23 9.41 3.98 -22.97
C PHE A 23 10.17 5.07 -22.21
N SER A 24 11.47 5.29 -22.49
CA SER A 24 12.24 6.35 -21.83
C SER A 24 11.76 7.73 -22.29
N SER A 25 11.62 7.92 -23.60
CA SER A 25 11.08 9.16 -24.17
C SER A 25 9.62 9.39 -23.74
N LEU A 26 8.81 8.33 -23.72
CA LEU A 26 7.42 8.42 -23.24
C LEU A 26 7.36 8.82 -21.76
N TRP A 27 8.21 8.22 -20.92
CA TRP A 27 8.29 8.56 -19.51
C TRP A 27 8.64 10.03 -19.33
N GLN A 28 9.68 10.53 -19.99
CA GLN A 28 10.10 11.94 -19.92
C GLN A 28 8.96 12.91 -20.29
N ALA A 29 8.20 12.58 -21.34
CA ALA A 29 7.04 13.38 -21.75
C ALA A 29 5.94 13.38 -20.69
N THR A 30 5.64 12.22 -20.07
CA THR A 30 4.62 12.13 -19.01
C THR A 30 5.07 12.74 -17.69
N ALA A 31 6.35 12.60 -17.33
CA ALA A 31 6.91 13.02 -16.05
C ALA A 31 6.80 14.53 -15.82
N ALA A 32 6.94 15.33 -16.88
CA ALA A 32 6.78 16.78 -16.83
C ALA A 32 5.36 17.23 -16.43
N SER A 33 4.37 16.36 -16.58
CA SER A 33 2.96 16.63 -16.27
C SER A 33 2.46 15.95 -14.98
N LEU A 34 3.36 15.26 -14.25
CA LEU A 34 3.04 14.61 -12.99
C LEU A 34 2.87 15.64 -11.87
N VAL A 35 1.69 16.25 -11.83
CA VAL A 35 1.13 16.81 -10.60
C VAL A 35 0.63 15.63 -9.75
N PRO A 36 0.59 15.72 -8.40
CA PRO A 36 -0.07 14.70 -7.59
C PRO A 36 -1.47 14.40 -8.14
N ARG A 37 -1.60 13.25 -8.81
CA ARG A 37 -2.79 12.83 -9.55
C ARG A 37 -3.02 11.36 -9.25
N GLY A 38 -4.27 11.02 -9.01
CA GLY A 38 -4.75 9.65 -9.02
C GLY A 38 -5.28 9.26 -10.39
N GLY A 39 -5.95 8.10 -10.44
CA GLY A 39 -6.67 7.64 -11.62
C GLY A 39 -5.81 7.09 -12.75
N SER A 40 -6.45 6.91 -13.90
CA SER A 40 -5.92 6.16 -15.03
C SER A 40 -4.63 6.72 -15.62
N ALA A 41 -4.54 8.04 -15.77
CA ALA A 41 -3.36 8.69 -16.34
C ALA A 41 -2.11 8.52 -15.46
N ALA A 42 -2.29 8.51 -14.14
CA ALA A 42 -1.20 8.27 -13.19
C ALA A 42 -0.75 6.79 -13.24
N ALA A 43 -1.69 5.86 -13.40
CA ALA A 43 -1.36 4.44 -13.63
C ALA A 43 -0.60 4.24 -14.96
N ASP A 44 -1.01 4.92 -16.03
CA ASP A 44 -0.32 4.88 -17.33
C ASP A 44 1.13 5.38 -17.21
N ALA A 45 1.34 6.50 -16.49
CA ALA A 45 2.66 7.06 -16.24
C ALA A 45 3.54 6.12 -15.39
N ALA A 46 2.97 5.51 -14.34
CA ALA A 46 3.68 4.55 -13.50
C ALA A 46 4.11 3.30 -14.30
N LEU A 47 3.23 2.77 -15.15
CA LEU A 47 3.59 1.66 -16.03
C LEU A 47 4.69 2.07 -17.00
N CYS A 48 4.58 3.25 -17.62
CA CYS A 48 5.61 3.76 -18.52
C CYS A 48 6.97 3.91 -17.82
N TYR A 49 6.98 4.42 -16.60
CA TYR A 49 8.18 4.50 -15.74
C TYR A 49 8.81 3.12 -15.53
N LEU A 50 8.03 2.13 -15.10
CA LEU A 50 8.55 0.78 -14.86
C LEU A 50 9.12 0.18 -16.14
N LEU A 51 8.43 0.31 -17.27
CA LEU A 51 8.91 -0.24 -18.55
C LEU A 51 10.21 0.44 -19.00
N ALA A 52 10.32 1.77 -18.83
CA ALA A 52 11.55 2.51 -19.10
C ALA A 52 12.72 1.99 -18.24
N GLU A 53 12.54 1.99 -16.92
CA GLU A 53 13.55 1.56 -15.94
C GLU A 53 13.99 0.11 -16.15
N ILE A 54 13.03 -0.80 -16.34
CA ILE A 54 13.32 -2.23 -16.57
C ILE A 54 14.12 -2.40 -17.86
N SER A 55 13.68 -1.76 -18.96
CA SER A 55 14.32 -1.91 -20.26
C SER A 55 15.76 -1.42 -20.24
N GLN A 56 16.04 -0.33 -19.52
CA GLN A 56 17.40 0.18 -19.33
C GLN A 56 18.24 -0.75 -18.44
N LYS A 57 17.66 -1.24 -17.32
CA LYS A 57 18.40 -2.02 -16.31
C LYS A 57 18.79 -3.42 -16.78
N VAL A 58 17.93 -4.12 -17.53
CA VAL A 58 18.18 -5.54 -17.92
C VAL A 58 18.19 -5.78 -19.42
N GLY A 59 18.01 -4.75 -20.24
CA GLY A 59 18.03 -4.85 -21.70
C GLY A 59 16.99 -5.84 -22.21
N LYS A 60 17.39 -6.74 -23.12
CA LYS A 60 16.47 -7.68 -23.80
C LYS A 60 15.87 -8.77 -22.89
N ARG A 61 16.38 -8.95 -21.66
CA ARG A 61 15.97 -10.05 -20.76
C ARG A 61 14.78 -9.71 -19.85
N TRP A 62 14.15 -8.57 -20.07
CA TRP A 62 13.07 -8.11 -19.20
C TRP A 62 11.76 -8.87 -19.34
N LEU A 63 11.53 -9.56 -20.45
CA LEU A 63 10.36 -10.42 -20.65
C LEU A 63 10.68 -11.84 -20.18
N GLN A 64 9.95 -12.32 -19.18
CA GLN A 64 10.21 -13.58 -18.46
C GLN A 64 9.14 -14.66 -18.74
N GLY A 65 8.51 -14.62 -19.91
CA GLY A 65 7.51 -15.60 -20.34
C GLY A 65 6.05 -15.16 -20.12
N ASP A 66 5.13 -16.08 -20.41
CA ASP A 66 3.68 -15.85 -20.33
C ASP A 66 3.16 -15.90 -18.89
N ARG A 67 2.25 -14.98 -18.58
CA ARG A 67 1.49 -14.98 -17.33
C ARG A 67 0.26 -15.88 -17.47
N GLN A 68 0.08 -16.76 -16.49
CA GLN A 68 -1.06 -17.69 -16.43
C GLN A 68 -1.72 -17.64 -15.03
N PRO A 69 -3.00 -17.24 -14.90
CA PRO A 69 -3.85 -16.66 -15.95
C PRO A 69 -3.44 -15.21 -16.29
N PRO A 70 -3.80 -14.70 -17.48
CA PRO A 70 -3.62 -13.28 -17.80
C PRO A 70 -4.48 -12.40 -16.88
N LEU A 71 -4.00 -11.18 -16.61
CA LEU A 71 -4.72 -10.20 -15.79
C LEU A 71 -5.75 -9.43 -16.62
N VAL A 72 -6.84 -9.03 -15.97
CA VAL A 72 -7.82 -8.11 -16.56
C VAL A 72 -7.44 -6.68 -16.18
N TRP A 73 -7.26 -5.83 -17.19
CA TRP A 73 -6.85 -4.44 -16.99
C TRP A 73 -7.83 -3.41 -17.60
N THR A 74 -8.77 -3.86 -18.43
CA THR A 74 -9.85 -3.04 -19.00
C THR A 74 -11.04 -3.92 -19.37
N ASP A 75 -12.26 -3.42 -19.18
CA ASP A 75 -13.51 -4.10 -19.55
C ASP A 75 -13.99 -3.69 -20.96
N GLU A 76 -13.61 -2.50 -21.44
CA GLU A 76 -13.97 -1.96 -22.76
C GLU A 76 -12.73 -1.70 -23.63
N PRO A 77 -12.85 -1.69 -24.97
CA PRO A 77 -11.78 -1.25 -25.87
C PRO A 77 -11.60 0.26 -25.70
N PRO A 78 -10.51 0.70 -25.08
CA PRO A 78 -10.43 2.08 -24.63
C PRO A 78 -9.99 2.99 -25.78
N THR A 79 -10.26 4.29 -25.67
CA THR A 79 -9.67 5.37 -26.51
C THR A 79 -8.17 5.57 -26.24
N LEU A 80 -7.45 4.48 -25.93
CA LEU A 80 -6.03 4.50 -25.67
C LEU A 80 -5.25 4.68 -26.97
N SER A 81 -4.12 5.35 -26.86
CA SER A 81 -3.10 5.29 -27.90
C SER A 81 -2.59 3.84 -28.06
N SER A 82 -2.01 3.55 -29.23
CA SER A 82 -1.47 2.23 -29.55
C SER A 82 -0.40 1.77 -28.55
N TRP A 83 0.45 2.67 -28.07
CA TRP A 83 1.51 2.32 -27.11
C TRP A 83 0.93 1.98 -25.72
N GLN A 84 -0.09 2.71 -25.24
CA GLN A 84 -0.73 2.42 -23.96
C GLN A 84 -1.36 1.03 -24.00
N HIS A 85 -2.09 0.74 -25.08
CA HIS A 85 -2.72 -0.56 -25.27
C HIS A 85 -1.66 -1.70 -25.29
N TYR A 86 -0.53 -1.48 -25.97
CA TYR A 86 0.58 -2.44 -25.97
C TYR A 86 1.19 -2.63 -24.57
N ALA A 87 1.51 -1.54 -23.87
CA ALA A 87 2.12 -1.56 -22.54
C ALA A 87 1.26 -2.34 -21.53
N TRP A 88 -0.04 -2.05 -21.49
CA TRP A 88 -0.95 -2.74 -20.57
C TRP A 88 -1.16 -4.20 -20.92
N ASN A 89 -1.26 -4.56 -22.20
CA ASN A 89 -1.30 -5.97 -22.59
C ASN A 89 -0.02 -6.70 -22.21
N LEU A 90 1.12 -6.05 -22.33
CA LEU A 90 2.39 -6.64 -21.94
C LEU A 90 2.42 -6.95 -20.44
N LEU A 91 2.03 -5.99 -19.59
CA LEU A 91 1.92 -6.20 -18.13
C LEU A 91 0.93 -7.33 -17.79
N ALA A 92 -0.21 -7.35 -18.47
CA ALA A 92 -1.30 -8.27 -18.19
C ALA A 92 -1.03 -9.70 -18.65
N THR A 93 -0.23 -9.89 -19.70
CA THR A 93 -0.02 -11.21 -20.33
C THR A 93 1.39 -11.76 -20.16
N ARG A 94 2.37 -10.96 -19.73
CA ARG A 94 3.76 -11.41 -19.55
C ARG A 94 4.26 -11.21 -18.13
N HIS A 95 5.22 -12.03 -17.73
CA HIS A 95 6.06 -11.76 -16.56
C HIS A 95 7.12 -10.74 -16.97
N LEU A 96 7.20 -9.63 -16.23
CA LEU A 96 8.25 -8.63 -16.39
C LEU A 96 9.28 -8.81 -15.28
N TYR A 97 10.54 -8.52 -15.56
CA TYR A 97 11.64 -8.66 -14.61
C TYR A 97 11.34 -8.01 -13.26
N ARG A 98 11.32 -8.82 -12.20
CA ARG A 98 11.02 -8.45 -10.80
C ARG A 98 9.64 -7.83 -10.56
N VAL A 99 8.76 -7.75 -11.55
CA VAL A 99 7.37 -7.30 -11.36
C VAL A 99 6.53 -8.48 -10.90
N GLU A 100 6.35 -8.56 -9.58
CA GLU A 100 5.56 -9.62 -8.95
C GLU A 100 4.10 -9.61 -9.39
N ALA A 101 3.43 -10.76 -9.25
CA ALA A 101 2.06 -10.91 -9.72
C ALA A 101 1.07 -9.96 -9.03
N HIS A 102 1.23 -9.74 -7.73
CA HIS A 102 0.37 -8.81 -6.98
C HIS A 102 0.65 -7.35 -7.35
N VAL A 103 1.89 -6.99 -7.71
CA VAL A 103 2.25 -5.65 -8.22
C VAL A 103 1.58 -5.40 -9.57
N ALA A 104 1.68 -6.36 -10.51
CA ALA A 104 1.00 -6.25 -11.80
C ALA A 104 -0.53 -6.17 -11.62
N ALA A 105 -1.10 -6.96 -10.70
CA ALA A 105 -2.52 -6.94 -10.39
C ALA A 105 -2.97 -5.59 -9.82
N VAL A 106 -2.25 -5.00 -8.86
CA VAL A 106 -2.64 -3.70 -8.28
C VAL A 106 -2.56 -2.56 -9.31
N LEU A 107 -1.59 -2.58 -10.22
CA LEU A 107 -1.52 -1.63 -11.33
C LEU A 107 -2.75 -1.73 -12.25
N CYS A 108 -3.18 -2.95 -12.59
CA CYS A 108 -4.39 -3.18 -13.40
C CYS A 108 -5.65 -2.68 -12.68
N ARG A 109 -5.78 -2.97 -11.39
CA ARG A 109 -6.89 -2.49 -10.54
C ARG A 109 -6.90 -0.96 -10.46
N TRP A 110 -5.74 -0.35 -10.28
CA TRP A 110 -5.59 1.11 -10.23
C TRP A 110 -6.00 1.75 -11.55
N ARG A 111 -5.58 1.17 -12.68
CA ARG A 111 -5.97 1.66 -14.00
C ARG A 111 -7.49 1.62 -14.25
N ARG A 112 -8.19 0.66 -13.63
CA ARG A 112 -9.66 0.54 -13.63
C ARG A 112 -10.35 1.42 -12.58
N GLY A 113 -9.61 2.18 -11.79
CA GLY A 113 -10.16 3.03 -10.72
C GLY A 113 -10.63 2.27 -9.49
N GLU A 114 -10.25 1.00 -9.33
CA GLU A 114 -10.67 0.16 -8.19
C GLU A 114 -9.86 0.41 -6.92
N VAL A 115 -8.73 1.10 -7.03
CA VAL A 115 -7.86 1.48 -5.91
C VAL A 115 -7.35 2.91 -6.13
N ASP A 116 -7.20 3.69 -5.05
CA ASP A 116 -6.68 5.06 -5.10
C ASP A 116 -5.18 5.09 -4.79
N ILE A 117 -4.36 5.03 -5.83
CA ILE A 117 -2.93 5.31 -5.73
C ILE A 117 -2.66 6.69 -6.35
N ARG A 118 -1.84 7.49 -5.67
CA ARG A 118 -1.45 8.83 -6.13
C ARG A 118 0.05 8.88 -6.36
N VAL A 119 0.47 9.54 -7.43
CA VAL A 119 1.89 9.62 -7.80
C VAL A 119 2.54 10.86 -7.21
N THR A 120 3.78 10.71 -6.77
CA THR A 120 4.70 11.81 -6.40
C THR A 120 6.09 11.53 -6.95
N GLN A 121 6.91 12.57 -7.11
CA GLN A 121 8.33 12.45 -7.49
C GLN A 121 9.28 12.54 -6.28
N HIS A 122 8.72 12.78 -5.09
CA HIS A 122 9.45 12.84 -3.83
C HIS A 122 8.79 11.95 -2.80
N PRO A 123 9.56 11.15 -2.03
CA PRO A 123 9.00 10.35 -0.97
C PRO A 123 8.21 11.23 0.01
N PRO A 124 6.94 10.91 0.31
CA PRO A 124 6.18 11.67 1.28
C PRO A 124 6.82 11.53 2.66
N ARG A 125 6.70 12.59 3.49
CA ARG A 125 7.04 12.47 4.91
C ARG A 125 6.17 11.39 5.55
N VAL A 126 6.69 10.70 6.57
CA VAL A 126 5.98 9.63 7.29
C VAL A 126 4.58 10.06 7.74
N ALA A 127 4.45 11.25 8.32
CA ALA A 127 3.15 11.79 8.73
C ALA A 127 2.16 11.94 7.57
N ALA A 128 2.64 12.33 6.37
CA ALA A 128 1.81 12.44 5.18
C ALA A 128 1.42 11.07 4.62
N MET A 129 2.31 10.07 4.67
CA MET A 129 2.00 8.69 4.29
C MET A 129 0.96 8.06 5.24
N LEU A 130 1.14 8.23 6.55
CA LEU A 130 0.19 7.79 7.56
C LEU A 130 -1.19 8.43 7.35
N ALA A 131 -1.22 9.75 7.09
CA ALA A 131 -2.44 10.48 6.81
C ALA A 131 -3.14 9.97 5.53
N SER A 132 -2.40 9.72 4.43
CA SER A 132 -3.01 9.18 3.21
C SER A 132 -3.61 7.79 3.43
N GLN A 133 -2.92 6.93 4.17
CA GLN A 133 -3.41 5.60 4.48
C GLN A 133 -4.65 5.65 5.40
N ALA A 134 -4.72 6.59 6.34
CA ALA A 134 -5.96 6.82 7.08
C ALA A 134 -7.11 7.30 6.17
N GLN A 135 -6.78 8.13 5.17
CA GLN A 135 -7.73 8.67 4.20
C GLN A 135 -8.17 7.65 3.14
N GLY A 136 -7.52 6.49 3.02
CA GLY A 136 -7.94 5.43 2.11
C GLY A 136 -7.11 5.32 0.83
N PHE A 137 -6.08 6.14 0.65
CA PHE A 137 -5.20 6.09 -0.53
C PHE A 137 -3.74 5.85 -0.14
N ARG A 138 -2.91 5.52 -1.14
CA ARG A 138 -1.45 5.37 -0.92
C ARG A 138 -0.67 6.17 -1.96
N TRP A 139 0.50 6.65 -1.56
CA TRP A 139 1.46 7.23 -2.49
C TRP A 139 2.24 6.15 -3.22
N LEU A 140 2.54 6.41 -4.50
CA LEU A 140 3.58 5.78 -5.28
C LEU A 140 4.61 6.84 -5.63
N THR A 141 5.86 6.59 -5.27
CA THR A 141 6.97 7.50 -5.58
C THR A 141 7.69 7.05 -6.85
N LEU A 142 7.70 7.91 -7.87
CA LEU A 142 8.46 7.71 -9.11
C LEU A 142 9.68 8.63 -9.09
N LEU A 143 10.78 8.12 -8.56
CA LEU A 143 12.01 8.89 -8.36
C LEU A 143 12.70 9.21 -9.69
N PRO A 144 13.25 10.43 -9.87
CA PRO A 144 14.06 10.75 -11.03
C PRO A 144 15.41 10.00 -10.99
N PRO A 145 16.11 9.88 -12.12
CA PRO A 145 17.44 9.28 -12.16
C PRO A 145 18.42 9.96 -11.17
N GLY A 146 19.16 9.16 -10.42
CA GLY A 146 20.16 9.65 -9.45
C GLY A 146 19.60 10.14 -8.11
N ALA A 147 18.28 10.05 -7.88
CA ALA A 147 17.69 10.38 -6.58
C ALA A 147 18.15 9.42 -5.47
N ASP A 148 18.14 9.91 -4.23
CA ASP A 148 18.32 9.07 -3.04
C ASP A 148 17.15 8.07 -2.92
N CYS A 149 17.51 6.79 -2.91
CA CYS A 149 16.56 5.67 -2.83
C CYS A 149 16.47 5.07 -1.42
N GLY A 150 17.12 5.69 -0.42
CA GLY A 150 17.17 5.19 0.94
C GLY A 150 17.77 3.78 1.01
N GLN A 151 16.98 2.81 1.45
CA GLN A 151 17.40 1.41 1.56
C GLN A 151 17.34 0.63 0.23
N GLN A 152 16.77 1.22 -0.82
CA GLN A 152 16.57 0.55 -2.10
C GLN A 152 17.75 0.79 -3.04
N ALA A 153 18.11 -0.22 -3.84
CA ALA A 153 19.32 -0.16 -4.67
C ALA A 153 19.18 0.75 -5.90
N SER A 154 17.97 1.14 -6.29
CA SER A 154 17.72 2.00 -7.46
C SER A 154 16.31 2.61 -7.45
N PRO A 155 16.04 3.67 -8.23
CA PRO A 155 14.71 4.24 -8.40
C PRO A 155 13.65 3.21 -8.82
N PHE A 156 14.01 2.30 -9.73
CA PHE A 156 13.20 1.14 -10.09
C PHE A 156 12.77 0.27 -8.90
N GLU A 157 13.73 -0.09 -8.03
CA GLU A 157 13.46 -0.95 -6.88
C GLU A 157 12.64 -0.23 -5.82
N PHE A 158 12.79 1.10 -5.70
CA PHE A 158 11.92 1.94 -4.88
C PHE A 158 10.47 1.90 -5.36
N ALA A 159 10.22 2.11 -6.65
CA ALA A 159 8.86 2.08 -7.19
C ALA A 159 8.20 0.70 -7.06
N LEU A 160 8.97 -0.39 -7.25
CA LEU A 160 8.46 -1.75 -7.01
C LEU A 160 8.11 -1.98 -5.54
N HIS A 161 8.95 -1.50 -4.63
CA HIS A 161 8.71 -1.57 -3.19
C HIS A 161 7.41 -0.85 -2.81
N ASP A 162 7.23 0.40 -3.25
CA ASP A 162 6.00 1.16 -3.03
C ASP A 162 4.75 0.45 -3.58
N LEU A 163 4.85 -0.14 -4.78
CA LEU A 163 3.75 -0.90 -5.39
C LEU A 163 3.44 -2.21 -4.67
N CYS A 164 4.44 -2.89 -4.12
CA CYS A 164 4.25 -4.06 -3.26
C CYS A 164 3.43 -3.68 -2.02
N HIS A 165 3.80 -2.59 -1.37
CA HIS A 165 3.03 -2.06 -0.26
C HIS A 165 1.62 -1.60 -0.67
N ALA A 166 1.46 -0.98 -1.84
CA ALA A 166 0.14 -0.63 -2.37
C ALA A 166 -0.73 -1.87 -2.58
N ALA A 167 -0.18 -2.95 -3.14
CA ALA A 167 -0.89 -4.21 -3.34
C ALA A 167 -1.38 -4.80 -2.02
N HIS A 168 -0.54 -4.83 -0.99
CA HIS A 168 -0.92 -5.30 0.35
C HIS A 168 -1.95 -4.38 1.03
N TYR A 169 -1.79 -3.07 0.87
CA TYR A 169 -2.71 -2.09 1.44
C TYR A 169 -4.13 -2.20 0.85
N PHE A 170 -4.23 -2.45 -0.45
CA PHE A 170 -5.49 -2.59 -1.18
C PHE A 170 -6.00 -4.04 -1.29
N ASP A 171 -5.47 -4.97 -0.51
CA ASP A 171 -6.04 -6.32 -0.39
C ASP A 171 -7.48 -6.22 0.13
N PRO A 172 -8.51 -6.62 -0.64
CA PRO A 172 -9.90 -6.51 -0.23
C PRO A 172 -10.21 -7.20 1.10
N ALA A 173 -9.49 -8.27 1.46
CA ALA A 173 -9.69 -9.00 2.71
C ALA A 173 -9.25 -8.20 3.94
N HIS A 174 -8.39 -7.19 3.76
CA HIS A 174 -7.74 -6.49 4.85
C HIS A 174 -7.88 -4.97 4.79
N HIS A 175 -8.21 -4.40 3.64
CA HIS A 175 -8.16 -2.97 3.36
C HIS A 175 -8.95 -2.13 4.38
N VAL A 176 -10.20 -2.51 4.68
CA VAL A 176 -11.05 -1.76 5.63
C VAL A 176 -10.43 -1.73 7.03
N ALA A 177 -9.98 -2.88 7.54
CA ALA A 177 -9.33 -2.96 8.84
C ALA A 177 -7.99 -2.22 8.87
N GLN A 178 -7.18 -2.31 7.81
CA GLN A 178 -5.92 -1.56 7.69
C GLN A 178 -6.16 -0.06 7.76
N ARG A 179 -7.13 0.46 7.00
CA ARG A 179 -7.51 1.87 7.05
C ARG A 179 -7.93 2.28 8.46
N GLY A 180 -8.68 1.43 9.16
CA GLY A 180 -9.03 1.65 10.57
C GLY A 180 -7.83 1.74 11.50
N PHE A 181 -6.85 0.84 11.33
CA PHE A 181 -5.59 0.87 12.07
C PHE A 181 -4.83 2.18 11.84
N PHE A 182 -4.61 2.58 10.58
CA PHE A 182 -3.90 3.82 10.26
C PHE A 182 -4.68 5.06 10.72
N THR A 183 -6.01 5.02 10.70
CA THR A 183 -6.86 6.10 11.22
C THR A 183 -6.68 6.26 12.74
N ALA A 184 -6.71 5.16 13.49
CA ALA A 184 -6.48 5.19 14.94
C ALA A 184 -5.07 5.71 15.26
N LEU A 185 -4.05 5.24 14.54
CA LEU A 185 -2.67 5.67 14.71
C LEU A 185 -2.48 7.14 14.35
N ALA A 186 -3.04 7.62 13.22
CA ALA A 186 -2.98 9.02 12.82
C ALA A 186 -3.55 9.93 13.91
N ARG A 187 -4.73 9.61 14.46
CA ARG A 187 -5.34 10.36 15.58
C ARG A 187 -4.42 10.39 16.80
N ALA A 188 -3.87 9.23 17.18
CA ALA A 188 -2.93 9.14 18.29
C ALA A 188 -1.72 10.06 18.11
N THR A 189 -1.10 10.03 16.92
CA THR A 189 0.11 10.84 16.62
C THR A 189 -0.13 12.35 16.68
N THR A 190 -1.38 12.78 16.48
CA THR A 190 -1.78 14.21 16.58
C THR A 190 -2.18 14.64 17.99
N THR A 191 -2.30 13.71 18.94
CA THR A 191 -2.77 14.02 20.30
C THR A 191 -1.62 14.59 21.14
N THR A 192 -1.90 15.66 21.89
CA THR A 192 -0.94 16.26 22.83
C THR A 192 -0.45 15.20 23.82
N GLY A 193 0.86 15.08 23.97
CA GLY A 193 1.50 14.10 24.84
C GLY A 193 1.98 12.82 24.15
N TRP A 194 1.55 12.53 22.91
CA TRP A 194 2.03 11.37 22.14
C TRP A 194 3.56 11.42 21.93
N LEU A 195 4.10 12.54 21.42
CA LEU A 195 5.53 12.67 21.19
C LEU A 195 6.37 12.57 22.48
N PRO A 196 6.02 13.28 23.58
CA PRO A 196 6.67 13.06 24.87
C PRO A 196 6.62 11.60 25.34
N TRP A 197 5.49 10.92 25.15
CA TRP A 197 5.34 9.50 25.48
C TRP A 197 6.30 8.62 24.66
N CYS A 198 6.35 8.83 23.35
CA CYS A 198 7.30 8.15 22.46
C CYS A 198 8.75 8.39 22.86
N ALA A 199 9.10 9.63 23.24
CA ALA A 199 10.46 10.00 23.63
C ALA A 199 10.97 9.22 24.86
N ARG A 200 10.07 8.76 25.76
CA ARG A 200 10.45 7.91 26.92
C ARG A 200 10.99 6.53 26.50
N MET A 201 10.67 6.09 25.28
CA MET A 201 11.13 4.82 24.70
C MET A 201 12.42 4.97 23.88
N GLY A 202 13.02 6.17 23.87
CA GLY A 202 14.32 6.48 23.29
C GLY A 202 14.35 6.67 21.77
N PRO A 203 15.48 7.18 21.22
CA PRO A 203 15.58 7.53 19.80
C PRO A 203 15.30 6.40 18.80
N PRO A 204 15.75 5.14 19.01
CA PRO A 204 15.48 4.06 18.07
C PRO A 204 13.99 3.78 17.87
N PHE A 205 13.16 4.06 18.89
CA PHE A 205 11.72 3.81 18.80
C PHE A 205 11.03 4.71 17.78
N ALA A 206 11.47 5.97 17.63
CA ALA A 206 10.86 6.89 16.67
C ALA A 206 11.00 6.36 15.23
N GLY A 207 12.19 5.90 14.83
CA GLY A 207 12.40 5.31 13.51
C GLY A 207 11.61 4.02 13.30
N GLU A 208 11.44 3.22 14.34
CA GLU A 208 10.63 1.98 14.28
C GLU A 208 9.13 2.25 14.17
N LEU A 209 8.63 3.29 14.86
CA LEU A 209 7.27 3.75 14.70
C LEU A 209 7.03 4.30 13.29
N ASP A 210 7.99 5.08 12.78
CA ASP A 210 7.94 5.64 11.43
C ASP A 210 7.88 4.53 10.37
N HIS A 211 8.67 3.48 10.55
CA HIS A 211 8.66 2.30 9.69
C HIS A 211 7.29 1.60 9.70
N VAL A 212 6.66 1.40 10.87
CA VAL A 212 5.29 0.85 10.94
C VAL A 212 4.27 1.77 10.26
N ALA A 213 4.42 3.08 10.41
CA ALA A 213 3.48 4.07 9.89
C ALA A 213 3.55 4.25 8.37
N ALA A 214 4.74 4.14 7.77
CA ALA A 214 4.96 4.39 6.35
C ALA A 214 5.11 3.13 5.49
N ASP A 215 5.72 2.07 6.04
CA ASP A 215 6.28 0.97 5.24
C ASP A 215 5.84 -0.43 5.69
N MET A 216 4.75 -0.51 6.45
CA MET A 216 4.13 -1.79 6.79
C MET A 216 2.70 -1.79 6.28
N ASN A 217 2.36 -2.81 5.48
CA ASN A 217 1.00 -3.09 5.03
C ASN A 217 0.79 -4.61 5.02
N GLY A 218 -0.45 -5.05 5.21
CA GLY A 218 -0.80 -6.46 5.37
C GLY A 218 -2.18 -6.60 6.00
N SER A 219 -2.29 -7.21 7.17
CA SER A 219 -3.53 -7.20 7.95
C SER A 219 -3.43 -6.25 9.15
N ALA A 220 -4.57 -5.74 9.65
CA ALA A 220 -4.55 -4.92 10.87
C ALA A 220 -3.99 -5.68 12.09
N LEU A 221 -4.16 -7.01 12.15
CA LEU A 221 -3.55 -7.85 13.19
C LEU A 221 -2.03 -7.94 13.05
N PHE A 222 -1.52 -8.05 11.83
CA PHE A 222 -0.09 -7.99 11.55
C PHE A 222 0.48 -6.64 11.99
N LEU A 223 -0.16 -5.53 11.61
CA LEU A 223 0.24 -4.17 11.98
C LEU A 223 0.22 -3.95 13.50
N TRP A 224 -0.84 -4.41 14.18
CA TRP A 224 -0.91 -4.41 15.64
C TRP A 224 0.24 -5.19 16.27
N THR A 225 0.50 -6.41 15.79
CA THR A 225 1.57 -7.26 16.32
C THR A 225 2.94 -6.63 16.10
N ALA A 226 3.17 -6.04 14.93
CA ALA A 226 4.39 -5.33 14.61
C ALA A 226 4.61 -4.14 15.56
N LEU A 227 3.61 -3.25 15.68
CA LEU A 227 3.68 -2.08 16.55
C LEU A 227 3.90 -2.49 18.02
N ARG A 228 3.13 -3.48 18.50
CA ARG A 228 3.28 -4.04 19.86
C ARG A 228 4.70 -4.56 20.08
N LYS A 229 5.27 -5.30 19.12
CA LYS A 229 6.64 -5.83 19.21
C LYS A 229 7.67 -4.71 19.28
N LYS A 230 7.54 -3.66 18.45
CA LYS A 230 8.44 -2.50 18.47
C LYS A 230 8.40 -1.77 19.81
N ILE A 231 7.20 -1.51 20.35
CA ILE A 231 7.02 -0.89 21.67
C ILE A 231 7.57 -1.76 22.79
N THR A 232 7.30 -3.07 22.76
CA THR A 232 7.80 -4.01 23.77
C THR A 232 9.32 -4.04 23.81
N ASN A 233 9.97 -4.05 22.64
CA ASN A 233 11.42 -4.05 22.53
C ASN A 233 12.02 -2.72 23.01
N ALA A 234 11.40 -1.60 22.65
CA ALA A 234 11.85 -0.29 23.09
C ALA A 234 11.71 -0.12 24.61
N ALA A 235 10.56 -0.50 25.19
CA ALA A 235 10.32 -0.41 26.63
C ALA A 235 11.38 -1.18 27.45
N LYS A 236 11.75 -2.39 27.01
CA LYS A 236 12.83 -3.19 27.62
C LYS A 236 14.18 -2.47 27.63
N GLY A 237 14.47 -1.68 26.60
CA GLY A 237 15.73 -0.94 26.48
C GLY A 237 15.84 0.29 27.38
N TYR A 238 14.72 0.81 27.88
CA TYR A 238 14.66 2.10 28.61
C TYR A 238 13.97 1.98 29.98
N ALA A 239 14.11 0.83 30.65
CA ALA A 239 13.59 0.56 32.00
C ALA A 239 12.08 0.85 32.17
N THR A 240 11.31 0.80 31.09
CA THR A 240 9.85 0.94 31.11
C THR A 240 9.24 -0.46 31.10
N ASP A 241 8.24 -0.72 31.94
CA ASP A 241 7.51 -1.98 31.91
C ASP A 241 6.83 -2.17 30.54
N PRO A 242 7.16 -3.22 29.76
CA PRO A 242 6.57 -3.44 28.44
C PRO A 242 5.05 -3.63 28.46
N VAL A 243 4.49 -4.22 29.53
CA VAL A 243 3.05 -4.40 29.68
C VAL A 243 2.36 -3.04 29.88
N LEU A 244 2.95 -2.17 30.70
CA LEU A 244 2.46 -0.81 30.89
C LEU A 244 2.55 0.00 29.59
N ALA A 245 3.65 -0.11 28.85
CA ALA A 245 3.81 0.59 27.57
C ALA A 245 2.76 0.17 26.54
N VAL A 246 2.47 -1.13 26.39
CA VAL A 246 1.41 -1.60 25.49
C VAL A 246 0.03 -1.18 26.00
N ARG A 247 -0.20 -1.16 27.31
CA ARG A 247 -1.46 -0.65 27.89
C ARG A 247 -1.64 0.84 27.60
N GLU A 248 -0.61 1.65 27.73
CA GLU A 248 -0.65 3.07 27.34
C GLU A 248 -0.91 3.24 25.84
N LEU A 249 -0.31 2.41 24.98
CA LEU A 249 -0.62 2.42 23.54
C LEU A 249 -2.11 2.20 23.27
N THR A 250 -2.76 1.21 23.91
CA THR A 250 -4.20 0.98 23.70
C THR A 250 -5.05 2.21 24.06
N ARG A 251 -4.62 2.99 25.07
CA ARG A 251 -5.27 4.26 25.43
C ARG A 251 -5.04 5.34 24.39
N TRP A 252 -3.82 5.48 23.88
CA TRP A 252 -3.51 6.43 22.80
C TRP A 252 -4.30 6.16 21.52
N LEU A 253 -4.52 4.88 21.20
CA LEU A 253 -5.37 4.46 20.07
C LEU A 253 -6.87 4.60 20.38
N ALA A 254 -7.25 5.07 21.57
CA ALA A 254 -8.62 5.20 22.04
C ALA A 254 -9.42 3.88 21.94
N MET A 255 -8.79 2.74 22.24
CA MET A 255 -9.46 1.45 22.26
C MET A 255 -10.47 1.38 23.41
N PRO A 256 -11.73 0.97 23.16
CA PRO A 256 -12.67 0.62 24.23
C PRO A 256 -12.09 -0.46 25.15
N ALA A 257 -12.51 -0.49 26.42
CA ALA A 257 -11.94 -1.38 27.43
C ALA A 257 -11.92 -2.86 26.99
N THR A 258 -13.00 -3.35 26.37
CA THR A 258 -13.09 -4.73 25.86
C THR A 258 -12.10 -5.01 24.73
N VAL A 259 -11.87 -4.04 23.84
CA VAL A 259 -10.92 -4.13 22.74
C VAL A 259 -9.49 -4.05 23.27
N ALA A 260 -9.22 -3.15 24.21
CA ALA A 260 -7.91 -3.00 24.84
C ALA A 260 -7.49 -4.30 25.56
N GLU A 261 -8.41 -4.95 26.27
CA GLU A 261 -8.15 -6.24 26.91
C GLU A 261 -7.82 -7.33 25.87
N ALA A 262 -8.61 -7.42 24.80
CA ALA A 262 -8.31 -8.33 23.69
C ALA A 262 -6.95 -8.02 23.04
N ALA A 263 -6.59 -6.74 22.88
CA ALA A 263 -5.31 -6.29 22.33
C ALA A 263 -4.12 -6.74 23.18
N LEU A 264 -4.23 -6.61 24.50
CA LEU A 264 -3.19 -6.99 25.47
C LEU A 264 -2.97 -8.51 25.50
N GLN A 265 -4.06 -9.27 25.42
CA GLN A 265 -3.99 -10.73 25.46
C GLN A 265 -3.66 -11.37 24.11
N PHE A 266 -3.93 -10.68 22.98
CA PHE A 266 -3.70 -11.22 21.64
C PHE A 266 -2.23 -11.59 21.40
N SER A 267 -1.98 -12.89 21.21
CA SER A 267 -0.66 -13.44 20.91
C SER A 267 -0.74 -14.33 19.68
N VAL A 268 0.27 -14.25 18.80
CA VAL A 268 0.38 -15.10 17.61
C VAL A 268 1.19 -16.38 17.92
N HIS A 269 1.65 -16.56 19.17
CA HIS A 269 2.49 -17.71 19.55
C HIS A 269 1.68 -19.00 19.75
N ARG A 270 2.31 -20.15 19.41
CA ARG A 270 1.70 -21.48 19.34
C ARG A 270 1.09 -22.01 20.65
N ASP A 271 1.50 -21.46 21.80
CA ASP A 271 1.08 -21.99 23.10
C ASP A 271 -0.22 -21.34 23.63
N ALA A 272 -0.77 -20.36 22.91
CA ALA A 272 -2.08 -19.80 23.23
C ALA A 272 -3.19 -20.77 22.84
N ASP A 273 -4.23 -20.84 23.67
CA ASP A 273 -5.50 -21.47 23.31
C ASP A 273 -6.01 -20.86 21.99
N ALA A 274 -6.10 -21.69 20.95
CA ALA A 274 -6.42 -21.26 19.59
C ALA A 274 -7.79 -20.56 19.51
N ASP A 275 -8.75 -21.02 20.31
CA ASP A 275 -10.10 -20.45 20.34
C ASP A 275 -10.08 -19.06 20.97
N GLN A 276 -9.31 -18.88 22.04
CA GLN A 276 -9.12 -17.60 22.71
C GLN A 276 -8.38 -16.60 21.80
N ALA A 277 -7.32 -17.04 21.11
CA ALA A 277 -6.58 -16.21 20.17
C ALA A 277 -7.48 -15.76 18.99
N GLN A 278 -8.33 -16.67 18.48
CA GLN A 278 -9.28 -16.34 17.42
C GLN A 278 -10.38 -15.39 17.91
N LEU A 279 -10.84 -15.52 19.15
CA LEU A 279 -11.78 -14.58 19.75
C LEU A 279 -11.17 -13.17 19.85
N GLN A 280 -9.95 -13.06 20.38
CA GLN A 280 -9.24 -11.78 20.51
C GLN A 280 -8.98 -11.14 19.13
N ALA A 281 -8.57 -11.95 18.15
CA ALA A 281 -8.39 -11.51 16.77
C ALA A 281 -9.68 -10.92 16.18
N ARG A 282 -10.82 -11.58 16.38
CA ARG A 282 -12.13 -11.10 15.91
C ARG A 282 -12.53 -9.79 16.56
N VAL A 283 -12.34 -9.64 17.87
CA VAL A 283 -12.66 -8.40 18.60
C VAL A 283 -11.82 -7.24 18.06
N LEU A 284 -10.51 -7.43 17.88
CA LEU A 284 -9.61 -6.43 17.33
C LEU A 284 -9.98 -6.05 15.89
N LEU A 285 -10.17 -7.05 15.02
CA LEU A 285 -10.53 -6.83 13.62
C LEU A 285 -11.87 -6.10 13.49
N ALA A 286 -12.88 -6.48 14.28
CA ALA A 286 -14.18 -5.83 14.26
C ALA A 286 -14.07 -4.33 14.59
N TRP A 287 -13.28 -3.99 15.61
CA TRP A 287 -13.05 -2.59 15.99
C TRP A 287 -12.32 -1.80 14.91
N PHE A 288 -11.25 -2.35 14.34
CA PHE A 288 -10.55 -1.70 13.23
C PHE A 288 -11.45 -1.55 11.99
N CYS A 289 -12.24 -2.57 11.64
CA CYS A 289 -13.21 -2.46 10.55
C CYS A 289 -14.21 -1.33 10.79
N GLN A 290 -14.74 -1.21 12.01
CA GLN A 290 -15.66 -0.13 12.37
C GLN A 290 -15.04 1.26 12.14
N ILE A 291 -13.81 1.49 12.64
CA ILE A 291 -13.11 2.77 12.41
C ILE A 291 -12.86 3.03 10.93
N GLY A 292 -12.46 2.00 10.18
CA GLY A 292 -12.20 2.09 8.74
C GLY A 292 -13.44 2.48 7.96
N SER A 293 -14.59 1.86 8.25
CA SER A 293 -15.88 2.17 7.65
C SER A 293 -16.36 3.59 8.01
N ASP A 294 -16.26 3.99 9.28
CA ASP A 294 -16.64 5.33 9.73
C ASP A 294 -15.79 6.42 9.07
N SER A 295 -14.50 6.14 8.83
CA SER A 295 -13.61 7.07 8.14
C SER A 295 -13.94 7.20 6.65
N ALA A 296 -14.38 6.10 6.01
CA ALA A 296 -14.81 6.12 4.61
C ALA A 296 -16.02 7.03 4.42
N ALA A 297 -17.06 6.83 5.23
CA ALA A 297 -18.29 7.61 5.18
C ALA A 297 -18.07 9.13 5.39
N LYS A 298 -17.05 9.51 6.16
CA LYS A 298 -16.70 10.93 6.37
C LYS A 298 -15.93 11.54 5.20
N GLY A 299 -15.08 10.75 4.53
CA GLY A 299 -14.28 11.21 3.41
C GLY A 299 -15.13 11.56 2.19
N ASP A 300 -16.16 10.76 1.93
CA ASP A 300 -17.07 10.97 0.79
C ASP A 300 -17.83 12.30 0.89
N ASN A 301 -18.14 12.77 2.11
CA ASN A 301 -18.83 14.05 2.32
C ASN A 301 -17.92 15.28 2.17
N ALA A 302 -16.60 15.13 2.27
CA ALA A 302 -15.66 16.25 2.21
C ALA A 302 -15.27 16.62 0.76
N GLY A 303 -15.42 15.70 -0.19
CA GLY A 303 -15.03 15.91 -1.59
C GLY A 303 -15.98 16.81 -2.39
N ASP A 304 -17.26 16.92 -1.99
CA ASP A 304 -18.26 17.71 -2.73
C ASP A 304 -18.26 19.21 -2.39
N ALA A 305 -17.54 19.63 -1.34
CA ALA A 305 -17.57 21.02 -0.86
C ALA A 305 -16.56 21.96 -1.57
N ASP A 306 -15.58 21.42 -2.31
CA ASP A 306 -14.44 22.20 -2.85
C ASP A 306 -14.45 22.33 -4.38
N SER A 307 -15.56 22.03 -5.05
CA SER A 307 -15.75 22.20 -6.50
C SER A 307 -16.57 23.43 -6.90
N GLY A 308 -16.65 24.45 -6.03
CA GLY A 308 -17.36 25.72 -6.25
C GLY A 308 -16.45 26.88 -6.60
#